data_AF-A0A512E1S1-F1
#
_entry.id   AF-A0A512E1S1-F1
#
_cell.length_a   1.000
_cell.length_b   1.000
_cell.length_c   1.000
_cell.angle_alpha   90.00
_cell.angle_beta   90.00
_cell.angle_gamma   90.00
#
_symmetry.space_group_name_H-M   'P 1'
#
loop_
_entity.id
_entity.type
_entity.pdbx_description
1 polymer ?
#
loop_
_entity_poly.entity_id
_entity_poly.type
_entity_poly.pdbx_seq_one_letter_code
_entity_poly.pdbx_strand_id
1 'polypeptide(L)'
;MPVARDIVYGADARHRLMAGIDRLADTVAVTLGPRGRNVLIEHRTSGFAPLATRDGATVVRSLTLGDKVGNIGVALIRQVVNTVSREVGDGTSTTVLLTRCLARAAGKGMAAGMSPRDIRAGMDMAGRAVTSDLTRQARDCAGHKALAHIAALAAHDEAAIGALISKAIETAGTDGTIVIELGAGLTDEIERVEGMR
;
A
#
# COMPACT_ATOMS: atom_id res chain seq x y z
N MET A 1 -5.23 5.67 38.86
CA MET A 1 -3.97 6.46 38.87
C MET A 1 -3.65 6.87 37.44
N PRO A 2 -3.19 8.12 37.17
CA PRO A 2 -2.75 8.48 35.83
C PRO A 2 -1.57 7.59 35.42
N VAL A 3 -1.64 7.01 34.22
CA VAL A 3 -0.56 6.20 33.66
C VAL A 3 0.60 7.13 33.33
N ALA A 4 1.79 6.85 33.88
CA ALA A 4 3.00 7.60 33.59
C ALA A 4 3.34 7.51 32.09
N ARG A 5 3.78 8.64 31.51
CA ARG A 5 4.17 8.73 30.09
C ARG A 5 5.67 8.88 29.97
N ASP A 6 6.30 7.99 29.21
CA ASP A 6 7.70 8.13 28.85
C ASP A 6 7.86 9.20 27.78
N ILE A 7 8.82 10.10 27.98
CA ILE A 7 9.16 11.14 27.01
C ILE A 7 10.58 10.92 26.51
N VAL A 8 10.71 10.77 25.20
CA VAL A 8 11.99 10.57 24.50
C VAL A 8 12.25 11.71 23.53
N TYR A 9 13.53 12.05 23.34
CA TYR A 9 13.95 13.23 22.61
C TYR A 9 15.08 12.94 21.62
N GLY A 10 15.29 13.88 20.70
CA GLY A 10 16.51 13.96 19.91
C GLY A 10 16.78 12.70 19.07
N ALA A 11 18.04 12.25 19.10
CA ALA A 11 18.53 11.15 18.27
C ALA A 11 17.93 9.80 18.66
N ASP A 12 17.70 9.54 19.96
CA ASP A 12 17.13 8.28 20.45
C ASP A 12 15.70 8.09 19.91
N ALA A 13 14.86 9.11 20.04
CA ALA A 13 13.49 9.08 19.51
C ALA A 13 13.47 8.81 17.99
N ARG A 14 14.34 9.47 17.24
CA ARG A 14 14.46 9.26 15.78
C ARG A 14 14.94 7.86 15.44
N HIS A 15 15.93 7.35 16.17
CA HIS A 15 16.47 6.02 15.93
C HIS A 15 15.41 4.93 16.14
N ARG A 16 14.68 4.99 17.26
CA ARG A 16 13.61 4.03 17.58
C ARG A 16 12.44 4.13 16.59
N LEU A 17 12.05 5.35 16.22
CA LEU A 17 11.02 5.58 15.20
C LEU A 17 11.43 4.98 13.85
N MET A 18 12.67 5.20 13.42
CA MET A 18 13.20 4.63 12.18
C MET A 18 13.29 3.10 12.24
N ALA A 19 13.70 2.51 13.37
CA ALA A 19 13.74 1.07 13.54
C ALA A 19 12.35 0.43 13.33
N GLY A 20 11.28 1.09 13.80
CA GLY A 20 9.91 0.65 13.55
C GLY A 20 9.51 0.74 12.08
N ILE A 21 9.83 1.85 11.42
CA ILE A 21 9.62 2.04 9.97
C ILE A 21 10.34 0.96 9.17
N ASP A 22 11.60 0.68 9.52
CA ASP A 22 12.43 -0.30 8.86
C ASP A 22 11.87 -1.71 9.02
N ARG A 23 11.46 -2.09 10.23
CA ARG A 23 10.86 -3.40 10.48
C ARG A 23 9.59 -3.62 9.64
N LEU A 24 8.74 -2.59 9.55
CA LEU A 24 7.54 -2.65 8.72
C LEU A 24 7.90 -2.80 7.24
N ALA A 25 8.78 -1.94 6.74
CA ALA A 25 9.16 -1.92 5.34
C ALA A 25 9.89 -3.20 4.91
N ASP A 26 10.73 -3.79 5.76
CA ASP A 26 11.39 -5.07 5.49
C ASP A 26 10.36 -6.22 5.39
N THR A 27 9.32 -6.18 6.22
CA THR A 27 8.23 -7.16 6.18
C THR A 27 7.39 -7.01 4.91
N VAL A 28 7.14 -5.79 4.45
CA VAL A 28 6.36 -5.53 3.22
C VAL A 28 7.19 -5.73 1.95
N ALA A 29 8.51 -5.49 2.01
CA ALA A 29 9.41 -5.60 0.86
C ALA A 29 9.37 -7.00 0.22
N VAL A 30 9.20 -8.05 1.02
CA VAL A 30 9.18 -9.43 0.52
C VAL A 30 7.98 -9.72 -0.37
N THR A 31 6.91 -8.92 -0.29
CA THR A 31 5.68 -9.13 -1.08
C THR A 31 5.68 -8.36 -2.40
N LEU A 32 6.68 -7.51 -2.65
CA LEU A 32 6.71 -6.64 -3.82
C LEU A 32 7.05 -7.41 -5.12
N GLY A 33 6.24 -7.19 -6.14
CA GLY A 33 6.50 -7.63 -7.52
C GLY A 33 6.07 -9.07 -7.83
N PRO A 34 6.30 -9.53 -9.07
CA PRO A 34 5.78 -10.83 -9.56
C PRO A 34 6.42 -12.04 -8.86
N ARG A 35 7.57 -11.86 -8.21
CA ARG A 35 8.25 -12.87 -7.38
C ARG A 35 8.09 -12.61 -5.88
N GLY A 36 7.09 -11.83 -5.49
CA GLY A 36 6.73 -11.59 -4.11
C GLY A 36 6.45 -12.90 -3.37
N ARG A 37 6.94 -13.00 -2.14
CA ARG A 37 6.74 -14.16 -1.27
C ARG A 37 5.53 -13.94 -0.37
N ASN A 38 4.92 -15.05 0.05
CA ASN A 38 3.83 -15.01 1.02
C ASN A 38 4.38 -14.62 2.39
N VAL A 39 3.62 -13.77 3.08
CA VAL A 39 3.78 -13.49 4.51
C VAL A 39 2.69 -14.26 5.24
N LEU A 40 3.10 -15.01 6.27
CA LEU A 40 2.19 -15.70 7.17
C LEU A 40 1.89 -14.80 8.36
N ILE A 41 0.60 -14.59 8.63
CA ILE A 41 0.08 -13.74 9.69
C ILE A 41 -0.77 -14.61 10.61
N GLU A 42 -0.41 -14.63 11.89
CA GLU A 42 -1.20 -15.32 12.91
C GLU A 42 -2.61 -14.70 13.02
N HIS A 43 -3.61 -15.56 13.13
CA HIS A 43 -4.97 -15.11 13.38
C HIS A 43 -5.12 -14.71 14.86
N ARG A 44 -5.80 -13.58 15.14
CA ARG A 44 -5.94 -13.05 16.51
C ARG A 44 -6.72 -13.97 17.46
N THR A 45 -7.58 -14.82 16.89
CA THR A 45 -8.39 -15.79 17.63
C THR A 45 -7.72 -17.16 17.58
N SER A 46 -7.43 -17.72 18.76
CA SER A 46 -6.88 -19.07 18.91
C SER A 46 -7.76 -20.11 18.22
N GLY A 47 -7.16 -21.05 17.49
CA GLY A 47 -7.84 -22.14 16.77
C GLY A 47 -8.19 -21.84 15.31
N PHE A 48 -8.05 -20.60 14.85
CA PHE A 48 -8.21 -20.26 13.43
C PHE A 48 -6.88 -20.39 12.68
N ALA A 49 -6.96 -20.80 11.41
CA ALA A 49 -5.79 -20.95 10.55
C ALA A 49 -5.09 -19.58 10.33
N PRO A 50 -3.75 -19.56 10.21
CA PRO A 50 -3.02 -18.35 9.88
C PRO A 50 -3.39 -17.86 8.48
N LEU A 51 -3.36 -16.54 8.29
CA LEU A 51 -3.56 -15.92 6.98
C LEU A 51 -2.25 -15.91 6.21
N ALA A 52 -2.22 -16.55 5.03
CA ALA A 52 -1.14 -16.40 4.06
C ALA A 52 -1.52 -15.31 3.05
N THR A 53 -0.72 -14.26 2.92
CA THR A 53 -1.01 -13.15 2.00
C THR A 53 0.23 -12.58 1.32
N ARG A 54 0.05 -12.01 0.12
CA ARG A 54 1.01 -11.14 -0.57
C ARG A 54 0.58 -9.68 -0.58
N ASP A 55 -0.58 -9.37 -0.01
CA ASP A 55 -1.07 -7.99 0.05
C ASP A 55 -0.31 -7.18 1.11
N GLY A 56 0.44 -6.19 0.65
CA GLY A 56 1.18 -5.26 1.50
C GLY A 56 0.27 -4.46 2.44
N ALA A 57 -0.97 -4.15 2.03
CA ALA A 57 -1.91 -3.40 2.86
C ALA A 57 -2.32 -4.22 4.11
N THR A 58 -2.64 -5.50 3.91
CA THR A 58 -2.96 -6.44 4.98
C THR A 58 -1.77 -6.65 5.93
N VAL A 59 -0.56 -6.78 5.39
CA VAL A 59 0.67 -6.89 6.21
C VAL A 59 0.87 -5.65 7.09
N VAL A 60 0.72 -4.44 6.53
CA VAL A 60 0.87 -3.17 7.27
C VAL A 60 -0.17 -3.01 8.37
N ARG A 61 -1.41 -3.45 8.14
CA ARG A 61 -2.48 -3.39 9.15
C ARG A 61 -2.24 -4.38 10.30
N SER A 62 -1.59 -5.50 10.02
CA SER A 62 -1.40 -6.59 10.97
C SER A 62 -0.19 -6.40 11.88
N LEU A 63 0.88 -5.75 11.39
CA LEU A 63 2.11 -5.58 12.17
C LEU A 63 1.92 -4.59 13.32
N THR A 64 2.22 -5.02 14.55
CA THR A 64 2.32 -4.16 15.74
C THR A 64 3.60 -4.47 16.48
N LEU A 65 4.32 -3.45 16.95
CA LEU A 65 5.58 -3.60 17.67
C LEU A 65 5.37 -3.42 19.18
N GLY A 66 6.10 -4.20 19.98
CA GLY A 66 6.12 -4.03 21.44
C GLY A 66 6.80 -2.73 21.88
N ASP A 67 7.80 -2.26 21.12
CA ASP A 67 8.40 -0.95 21.35
C ASP A 67 7.43 0.17 20.98
N LYS A 68 7.00 0.97 21.97
CA LYS A 68 5.99 2.02 21.78
C LYS A 68 6.43 3.08 20.77
N VAL A 69 7.71 3.48 20.78
CA VAL A 69 8.23 4.55 19.91
C VAL A 69 8.34 4.08 18.46
N GLY A 70 8.91 2.89 18.23
CA GLY A 70 8.90 2.25 16.92
C GLY A 70 7.49 1.98 16.41
N ASN A 71 6.56 1.60 17.29
CA ASN A 71 5.16 1.40 16.92
C ASN A 71 4.46 2.70 16.48
N ILE A 72 4.88 3.87 16.98
CA ILE A 72 4.42 5.16 16.44
C ILE A 72 4.87 5.30 14.97
N GLY A 73 6.12 4.95 14.65
CA GLY A 73 6.61 4.95 13.27
C GLY A 73 5.78 4.04 12.35
N VAL A 74 5.45 2.83 12.83
CA VAL A 74 4.56 1.90 12.12
C VAL A 74 3.16 2.49 11.92
N ALA A 75 2.60 3.11 12.96
CA ALA A 75 1.27 3.71 12.89
C ALA A 75 1.19 4.88 11.89
N LEU A 76 2.25 5.70 11.82
CA LEU A 76 2.35 6.79 10.84
C LEU A 76 2.31 6.26 9.40
N ILE A 77 3.08 5.22 9.09
CA ILE A 77 3.08 4.59 7.76
C ILE A 77 1.72 3.94 7.48
N ARG A 78 1.11 3.28 8.47
CA ARG A 78 -0.22 2.68 8.32
C ARG A 78 -1.27 3.71 7.93
N GLN A 79 -1.21 4.92 8.49
CA GLN A 79 -2.13 6.00 8.11
C GLN A 79 -1.96 6.39 6.64
N VAL A 80 -0.71 6.51 6.17
CA VAL A 80 -0.41 6.81 4.75
C VAL A 80 -0.95 5.69 3.85
N VAL A 81 -0.67 4.43 4.18
CA VAL A 81 -1.14 3.26 3.42
C VAL A 81 -2.67 3.19 3.37
N ASN A 82 -3.35 3.50 4.47
CA ASN A 82 -4.82 3.52 4.50
C ASN A 82 -5.40 4.61 3.58
N THR A 83 -4.76 5.78 3.51
CA THR A 83 -5.17 6.84 2.58
C THR A 83 -4.97 6.40 1.13
N VAL A 84 -3.78 5.89 0.78
CA VAL A 84 -3.46 5.43 -0.59
C VAL A 84 -4.37 4.28 -1.01
N SER A 85 -4.57 3.29 -0.13
CA SER A 85 -5.45 2.14 -0.40
C SER A 85 -6.90 2.57 -0.62
N ARG A 86 -7.38 3.63 0.04
CA ARG A 86 -8.74 4.15 -0.15
C ARG A 86 -8.88 4.96 -1.45
N GLU A 87 -7.85 5.69 -1.84
CA GLU A 87 -7.90 6.60 -3.00
C GLU A 87 -7.59 5.89 -4.32
N VAL A 88 -6.65 4.94 -4.32
CA VAL A 88 -6.09 4.33 -5.54
C VAL A 88 -6.29 2.81 -5.58
N GLY A 89 -6.42 2.14 -4.44
CA GLY A 89 -6.61 0.69 -4.35
C GLY A 89 -5.34 -0.16 -4.51
N ASP A 90 -4.26 0.38 -5.08
CA ASP A 90 -2.97 -0.28 -5.27
C ASP A 90 -1.78 0.64 -4.88
N GLY A 91 -0.55 0.14 -4.92
CA GLY A 91 0.68 0.90 -4.67
C GLY A 91 1.08 0.98 -3.21
N THR A 92 0.45 0.18 -2.34
CA THR A 92 0.70 0.20 -0.89
C THR A 92 2.14 -0.22 -0.55
N SER A 93 2.63 -1.30 -1.14
CA SER A 93 4.01 -1.77 -0.96
C SER A 93 5.03 -0.73 -1.44
N THR A 94 4.81 -0.14 -2.62
CA THR A 94 5.68 0.91 -3.18
C THR A 94 5.71 2.14 -2.27
N THR A 95 4.54 2.56 -1.76
CA THR A 95 4.42 3.71 -0.84
C THR A 95 5.24 3.48 0.44
N VAL A 96 5.13 2.29 1.05
CA VAL A 96 5.89 1.95 2.26
C VAL A 96 7.39 2.06 2.01
N LEU A 97 7.87 1.49 0.90
CA LEU A 97 9.30 1.47 0.57
C LEU A 97 9.83 2.86 0.24
N LEU A 98 9.10 3.66 -0.54
CA LEU A 98 9.44 5.04 -0.83
C LEU A 98 9.50 5.87 0.47
N THR A 99 8.51 5.70 1.35
CA THR A 99 8.47 6.38 2.65
C THR A 99 9.68 6.04 3.50
N ARG A 100 10.08 4.75 3.57
CA ARG A 100 11.32 4.34 4.25
C ARG A 100 12.54 5.04 3.68
N CYS A 101 12.71 5.03 2.36
CA CYS A 101 13.88 5.62 1.70
C CYS A 101 13.98 7.13 1.97
N LEU A 102 12.86 7.83 1.82
CA LEU A 102 12.75 9.27 2.09
C LEU A 102 13.02 9.59 3.57
N ALA A 103 12.44 8.83 4.50
CA ALA A 103 12.66 9.02 5.93
C ALA A 103 14.12 8.78 6.34
N ARG A 104 14.78 7.75 5.78
CA ARG A 104 16.21 7.51 5.99
C ARG A 104 17.08 8.63 5.44
N ALA A 105 16.79 9.12 4.25
CA ALA A 105 17.52 10.22 3.63
C ALA A 105 17.37 11.51 4.46
N ALA A 106 16.15 11.84 4.89
CA ALA A 106 15.89 12.97 5.78
C ALA A 106 16.63 12.83 7.13
N GLY A 107 16.65 11.61 7.70
CA GLY A 107 17.41 11.30 8.91
C GLY A 107 18.89 11.60 8.78
N LYS A 108 19.51 11.23 7.64
CA LYS A 108 20.90 11.54 7.33
C LYS A 108 21.15 13.04 7.19
N GLY A 109 20.26 13.77 6.49
CA GLY A 109 20.35 15.22 6.35
C GLY A 109 20.30 15.94 7.70
N MET A 110 19.35 15.56 8.57
CA MET A 110 19.25 16.12 9.92
C MET A 110 20.49 15.82 10.78
N ALA A 111 21.06 14.62 10.66
CA ALA A 111 22.31 14.27 11.35
C ALA A 111 23.51 15.10 10.87
N ALA A 112 23.50 15.56 9.62
CA ALA A 112 24.49 16.49 9.06
C ALA A 112 24.23 17.96 9.42
N GLY A 113 23.23 18.26 10.27
CA GLY A 113 22.91 19.62 10.72
C GLY A 113 21.95 20.38 9.81
N MET A 114 21.37 19.73 8.79
CA MET A 114 20.37 20.39 7.94
C MET A 114 19.05 20.60 8.69
N SER A 115 18.39 21.72 8.40
CA SER A 115 17.07 22.05 8.93
C SER A 115 16.00 21.05 8.48
N PRO A 116 15.23 20.43 9.40
CA PRO A 116 14.12 19.55 9.04
C PRO A 116 13.05 20.24 8.17
N ARG A 117 12.88 21.55 8.36
CA ARG A 117 11.94 22.37 7.58
C ARG A 117 12.37 22.45 6.12
N ASP A 118 13.66 22.66 5.89
CA ASP A 118 14.20 22.85 4.54
C ASP A 118 14.25 21.52 3.80
N ILE A 119 14.60 20.43 4.49
CA ILE A 119 14.49 19.07 3.95
C ILE A 119 13.06 18.81 3.48
N ARG A 120 12.05 19.09 4.34
CA ARG A 120 10.65 18.90 3.97
C ARG A 120 10.25 19.77 2.77
N ALA A 121 10.64 21.03 2.74
CA ALA A 121 10.36 21.93 1.63
C ALA A 121 10.97 21.41 0.31
N GLY A 122 12.21 20.94 0.36
CA GLY A 122 12.89 20.33 -0.80
C GLY A 122 12.21 19.04 -1.27
N MET A 123 11.77 18.18 -0.34
CA MET A 123 11.00 16.98 -0.67
C MET A 123 9.67 17.31 -1.33
N ASP A 124 8.95 18.33 -0.84
CA ASP A 124 7.69 18.79 -1.43
C ASP A 124 7.91 19.34 -2.85
N MET A 125 9.00 20.09 -3.07
CA MET A 125 9.37 20.59 -4.40
C MET A 125 9.71 19.46 -5.36
N ALA A 126 10.53 18.50 -4.94
CA ALA A 126 10.90 17.34 -5.74
C ALA A 126 9.67 16.47 -6.06
N GLY A 127 8.77 16.27 -5.09
CA GLY A 127 7.52 15.55 -5.29
C GLY A 127 6.66 16.18 -6.38
N ARG A 128 6.45 17.51 -6.34
CA ARG A 128 5.71 18.23 -7.38
C ARG A 128 6.34 18.09 -8.76
N ALA A 129 7.67 18.21 -8.85
CA ALA A 129 8.40 18.08 -10.11
C ALA A 129 8.24 16.66 -10.70
N VAL A 130 8.42 15.63 -9.87
CA VAL A 130 8.26 14.23 -10.29
C VAL A 130 6.83 13.93 -10.71
N THR A 131 5.83 14.38 -9.95
CA THR A 131 4.42 14.15 -10.33
C THR A 131 4.08 14.84 -11.65
N SER A 132 4.51 16.08 -11.85
CA SER A 132 4.30 16.80 -13.12
C SER A 132 4.94 16.07 -14.30
N ASP A 133 6.14 15.52 -14.08
CA ASP A 133 6.86 14.76 -15.08
C ASP A 133 6.16 13.43 -15.43
N LEU A 134 5.70 12.69 -14.42
CA LEU A 134 4.93 11.46 -14.60
C LEU A 134 3.62 11.71 -15.35
N THR A 135 2.88 12.76 -15.00
CA THR A 135 1.64 13.14 -15.72
C THR A 135 1.92 13.43 -17.19
N ARG A 136 3.04 14.09 -17.51
CA ARG A 136 3.42 14.40 -18.89
C ARG A 136 3.80 13.15 -19.70
N GLN A 137 4.35 12.13 -19.05
CA GLN A 137 4.75 10.87 -19.68
C GLN A 137 3.61 9.83 -19.76
N ALA A 138 2.52 10.07 -19.01
CA ALA A 138 1.38 9.17 -18.97
C ALA A 138 0.78 8.97 -20.36
N ARG A 139 0.34 7.74 -20.65
CA ARG A 139 -0.33 7.37 -21.89
C ARG A 139 -1.73 6.89 -21.56
N ASP A 140 -2.71 7.39 -22.30
CA ASP A 140 -4.09 6.97 -22.15
C ASP A 140 -4.23 5.47 -22.43
N CYS A 141 -4.82 4.76 -21.48
CA CYS A 141 -5.08 3.34 -21.58
C CYS A 141 -6.45 3.11 -22.22
N ALA A 142 -6.57 3.45 -23.49
CA ALA A 142 -7.79 3.24 -24.25
C ALA A 142 -7.82 1.83 -24.87
N GLY A 143 -8.95 1.14 -24.69
CA GLY A 143 -9.27 -0.10 -25.40
C GLY A 143 -9.15 -1.38 -24.57
N HIS A 144 -9.95 -2.37 -24.96
CA HIS A 144 -10.13 -3.64 -24.25
C HIS A 144 -8.81 -4.37 -23.97
N LYS A 145 -7.86 -4.40 -24.92
CA LYS A 145 -6.56 -5.07 -24.72
C LYS A 145 -5.70 -4.42 -23.62
N ALA A 146 -5.72 -3.09 -23.53
CA ALA A 146 -4.96 -2.37 -22.51
C ALA A 146 -5.56 -2.60 -21.12
N LEU A 147 -6.89 -2.54 -21.01
CA LEU A 147 -7.62 -2.80 -19.76
C LEU A 147 -7.41 -4.24 -19.27
N ALA A 148 -7.56 -5.23 -20.14
CA ALA A 148 -7.31 -6.63 -19.80
C ALA A 148 -5.87 -6.86 -19.33
N HIS A 149 -4.90 -6.20 -19.95
CA HIS A 149 -3.50 -6.29 -19.56
C HIS A 149 -3.24 -5.69 -18.17
N ILE A 150 -3.77 -4.49 -17.89
CA ILE A 150 -3.64 -3.84 -16.59
C ILE A 150 -4.32 -4.67 -15.49
N ALA A 151 -5.52 -5.19 -15.77
CA ALA A 151 -6.25 -6.03 -14.83
C ALA A 151 -5.51 -7.34 -14.53
N ALA A 152 -4.91 -7.97 -15.54
CA ALA A 152 -4.08 -9.16 -15.35
C ALA A 152 -2.84 -8.86 -14.49
N LEU A 153 -2.14 -7.75 -14.76
CA LEU A 153 -0.97 -7.33 -13.97
C LEU A 153 -1.35 -7.07 -12.50
N ALA A 154 -2.49 -6.42 -12.25
CA ALA A 154 -3.01 -6.17 -10.92
C ALA A 154 -3.41 -7.47 -10.20
N ALA A 155 -3.89 -8.46 -10.95
CA ALA A 155 -4.23 -9.81 -10.47
C ALA A 155 -3.04 -10.78 -10.51
N HIS A 156 -1.80 -10.31 -10.28
CA HIS A 156 -0.60 -11.17 -10.22
C HIS A 156 -0.35 -12.01 -11.49
N ASP A 157 -0.50 -11.39 -12.66
CA ASP A 157 -0.32 -12.00 -13.98
C ASP A 157 -1.38 -13.07 -14.34
N GLU A 158 -2.54 -13.08 -13.66
CA GLU A 158 -3.64 -13.99 -13.95
C GLU A 158 -4.48 -13.50 -15.14
N ALA A 159 -4.15 -13.98 -16.34
CA ALA A 159 -4.80 -13.59 -17.59
C ALA A 159 -6.32 -13.86 -17.62
N ALA A 160 -6.78 -14.93 -16.97
CA ALA A 160 -8.20 -15.27 -16.88
C ALA A 160 -8.99 -14.18 -16.10
N ILE A 161 -8.46 -13.75 -14.95
CA ILE A 161 -9.05 -12.67 -14.14
C ILE A 161 -9.01 -11.35 -14.92
N GLY A 162 -7.89 -11.04 -15.59
CA GLY A 162 -7.79 -9.83 -16.41
C GLY A 162 -8.83 -9.76 -17.53
N ALA A 163 -9.09 -10.89 -18.20
CA ALA A 163 -10.11 -10.99 -19.23
C ALA A 163 -11.53 -10.83 -18.66
N LEU A 164 -11.82 -11.42 -17.50
CA LEU A 164 -13.10 -11.28 -16.80
C LEU A 164 -13.37 -9.83 -16.41
N ILE A 165 -12.40 -9.15 -15.78
CA ILE A 165 -12.52 -7.74 -15.38
C ILE A 165 -12.73 -6.85 -16.61
N SER A 166 -11.98 -7.06 -17.69
CA SER A 166 -12.14 -6.28 -18.92
C SER A 166 -13.53 -6.45 -19.52
N LYS A 167 -14.06 -7.68 -19.54
CA LYS A 167 -15.41 -7.97 -20.00
C LYS A 167 -16.48 -7.35 -19.09
N ALA A 168 -16.27 -7.35 -17.78
CA ALA A 168 -17.17 -6.70 -16.82
C ALA A 168 -17.21 -5.17 -17.03
N ILE A 169 -16.05 -4.52 -17.20
CA ILE A 169 -15.96 -3.08 -17.49
C ILE A 169 -16.68 -2.73 -18.80
N GLU A 170 -16.48 -3.52 -19.86
CA GLU A 170 -17.15 -3.31 -21.14
C GLU A 170 -18.67 -3.50 -21.03
N THR A 171 -19.11 -4.50 -20.26
CA THR A 171 -20.54 -4.77 -20.04
C THR A 171 -21.20 -3.67 -19.21
N ALA A 172 -20.50 -3.14 -18.20
CA ALA A 172 -20.97 -2.07 -17.33
C ALA A 172 -21.01 -0.70 -18.04
N GLY A 173 -20.08 -0.46 -18.97
CA GLY A 173 -19.88 0.85 -19.60
C GLY A 173 -19.18 1.83 -18.66
N THR A 174 -18.88 3.03 -19.15
CA THR A 174 -18.04 4.03 -18.45
C THR A 174 -18.57 4.47 -17.09
N ASP A 175 -19.90 4.48 -16.92
CA ASP A 175 -20.58 4.91 -15.69
C ASP A 175 -21.23 3.74 -14.93
N GLY A 176 -20.95 2.49 -15.33
CA GLY A 176 -21.53 1.31 -14.72
C GLY A 176 -20.84 0.91 -13.43
N THR A 177 -21.60 0.36 -12.48
CA THR A 177 -21.07 -0.17 -11.22
C THR A 177 -20.75 -1.65 -11.39
N ILE A 178 -19.55 -2.05 -10.95
CA ILE A 178 -19.14 -3.46 -10.87
C ILE A 178 -19.19 -3.88 -9.40
N VAL A 179 -19.91 -4.96 -9.12
CA VAL A 179 -19.98 -5.59 -7.80
C VAL A 179 -19.39 -6.99 -7.91
N ILE A 180 -18.60 -7.38 -6.92
CA ILE A 180 -18.00 -8.71 -6.84
C ILE A 180 -18.66 -9.44 -5.67
N GLU A 181 -19.21 -10.62 -5.95
CA GLU A 181 -19.86 -11.49 -4.95
C GLU A 181 -19.19 -12.87 -4.92
N LEU A 182 -19.33 -13.57 -3.81
CA LEU A 182 -18.87 -14.96 -3.70
C LEU A 182 -19.83 -15.88 -4.45
N GLY A 183 -19.33 -16.52 -5.52
CA GLY A 183 -20.08 -17.51 -6.27
C GLY A 183 -20.30 -18.81 -5.48
N ALA A 184 -21.41 -19.49 -5.77
CA ALA A 184 -21.70 -20.82 -5.23
C ALA A 184 -21.09 -21.98 -6.07
N GLY A 185 -20.65 -21.67 -7.29
CA GLY A 185 -20.07 -22.63 -8.24
C GLY A 185 -18.54 -22.66 -8.26
N LEU A 186 -17.98 -23.47 -9.16
CA LEU A 186 -16.54 -23.57 -9.41
C LEU A 186 -16.05 -22.62 -10.52
N THR A 187 -16.97 -21.95 -11.21
CA THR A 187 -16.70 -21.11 -12.37
C THR A 187 -17.04 -19.66 -12.06
N ASP A 188 -16.19 -18.75 -12.54
CA ASP A 188 -16.46 -17.32 -12.49
C ASP A 188 -17.54 -16.95 -13.51
N GLU A 189 -18.53 -16.17 -13.08
CA GLU A 189 -19.67 -15.74 -13.90
C GLU A 189 -19.81 -14.21 -13.88
N ILE A 190 -20.32 -13.65 -14.97
CA ILE A 190 -20.62 -12.21 -15.07
C ILE A 190 -22.10 -12.08 -15.37
N GLU A 191 -22.84 -11.51 -14.43
CA GLU A 191 -24.26 -11.19 -14.58
C GLU A 191 -24.42 -9.67 -14.72
N ARG A 192 -25.20 -9.25 -15.72
CA ARG A 192 -25.61 -7.85 -15.87
C ARG A 192 -26.99 -7.69 -15.26
N VAL A 193 -27.06 -6.98 -14.14
CA VAL A 193 -28.32 -6.59 -13.52
C VAL A 193 -28.64 -5.15 -13.92
N GLU A 194 -29.81 -4.91 -14.49
CA GLU A 194 -30.32 -3.55 -14.68
C GLU A 194 -30.83 -3.01 -13.34
N GLY A 195 -30.00 -2.24 -12.65
CA GLY A 195 -30.42 -1.52 -11.45
C GLY A 195 -31.22 -0.26 -11.80
N MET A 196 -32.29 0.02 -11.04
CA MET A 196 -32.85 1.38 -10.97
C MET A 196 -32.08 2.18 -9.93
N ARG A 197 -31.73 3.43 -10.24
CA ARG A 197 -31.31 4.42 -9.24
C ARG A 197 -32.51 4.90 -8.43
#